data_AF-A0A817CEI1-F1
#
_entry.id   AF-A0A817CEI1-F1
#
_cell.length_a   1.000
_cell.length_b   1.000
_cell.length_c   1.000
_cell.angle_alpha   90.00
_cell.angle_beta   90.00
_cell.angle_gamma   90.00
#
_symmetry.space_group_name_H-M   'P 1'
#
loop_
_entity.id
_entity.type
_entity.pdbx_description
1 polymer ?
#
loop_
_entity_poly.entity_id
_entity_poly.type
_entity_poly.pdbx_seq_one_letter_code
_entity_poly.pdbx_strand_id
1 'polypeptide(L)'
;MPTILDTDIGTAYDDHLALTYILSRPDRFDLKLTVCSTTNTTARAQIVAKILSSFKRFDVPTSIGRAPQDAYAIFEYERTGDYSLEKVQNDGGIVFFDGQHVH
;
A
#
# COMPACT_ATOMS: atom_id res chain seq x y z
N MET A 1 -0.62 17.68 -8.20
CA MET A 1 -0.80 16.85 -9.42
C MET A 1 -1.42 15.53 -9.01
N PRO A 2 -2.54 15.12 -9.65
CA PRO A 2 -3.11 13.79 -9.44
C PRO A 2 -2.07 12.70 -9.72
N THR A 3 -1.91 11.76 -8.81
CA THR A 3 -0.83 10.76 -8.86
C THR A 3 -1.38 9.37 -8.58
N ILE A 4 -0.97 8.39 -9.39
CA ILE A 4 -1.13 6.96 -9.12
C ILE A 4 0.27 6.42 -8.88
N LEU A 5 0.44 5.64 -7.80
CA LEU A 5 1.71 4.99 -7.48
C LEU A 5 1.59 3.49 -7.74
N ASP A 6 2.33 2.97 -8.71
CA ASP A 6 2.57 1.54 -8.88
C ASP A 6 3.92 1.21 -8.23
N THR A 7 3.96 0.23 -7.34
CA THR A 7 5.14 -0.03 -6.49
C THR A 7 5.25 -1.49 -6.09
N ASP A 8 6.49 -1.98 -6.03
CA ASP A 8 6.88 -3.25 -5.41
C ASP A 8 7.49 -3.03 -4.02
N ILE A 9 6.87 -2.13 -3.22
CA ILE A 9 7.33 -1.76 -1.88
C ILE A 9 7.67 -2.96 -0.99
N GLY A 10 8.74 -2.82 -0.21
CA GLY A 10 9.07 -3.73 0.90
C GLY A 10 10.18 -4.74 0.62
N THR A 11 10.72 -4.77 -0.60
CA THR A 11 11.97 -5.49 -0.91
C THR A 11 13.19 -4.62 -0.61
N ALA A 12 13.14 -3.33 -0.96
CA ALA A 12 14.11 -2.33 -0.58
C ALA A 12 13.38 -1.08 -0.05
N TYR A 13 14.14 -0.22 0.64
CA TYR A 13 13.56 0.89 1.42
C TYR A 13 13.22 2.13 0.57
N ASP A 14 13.54 2.14 -0.71
CA ASP A 14 13.35 3.29 -1.59
C ASP A 14 11.87 3.55 -1.93
N ASP A 15 11.05 2.52 -2.15
CA ASP A 15 9.60 2.68 -2.31
C ASP A 15 8.92 3.24 -1.04
N HIS A 16 9.41 2.83 0.14
CA HIS A 16 8.95 3.39 1.40
C HIS A 16 9.21 4.89 1.46
N LEU A 17 10.42 5.31 1.09
CA LEU A 17 10.80 6.72 1.02
C LEU A 17 9.98 7.46 -0.04
N ALA A 18 9.72 6.85 -1.20
CA ALA A 18 8.91 7.44 -2.26
C ALA A 18 7.47 7.70 -1.79
N LEU A 19 6.81 6.69 -1.19
CA LEU A 19 5.44 6.83 -0.69
C LEU A 19 5.36 7.88 0.43
N THR A 20 6.25 7.82 1.41
CA THR A 20 6.25 8.79 2.52
C THR A 20 6.56 10.22 2.06
N TYR A 21 7.42 10.39 1.05
CA TYR A 21 7.66 11.69 0.42
C TYR A 21 6.42 12.23 -0.30
N ILE A 22 5.73 11.40 -1.09
CA ILE A 22 4.46 11.75 -1.75
C ILE A 22 3.44 12.23 -0.70
N LEU A 23 3.25 11.46 0.37
CA LEU A 23 2.28 11.77 1.43
C LEU A 23 2.65 13.04 2.21
N SER A 24 3.94 13.31 2.39
CA SER A 24 4.45 14.51 3.08
C SER A 24 4.37 15.78 2.23
N ARG A 25 4.05 15.67 0.94
CA ARG A 25 4.03 16.79 -0.03
C ARG A 25 2.68 16.95 -0.73
N PRO A 26 1.59 17.18 0.01
CA PRO A 26 0.26 17.40 -0.58
C PRO A 26 0.19 18.67 -1.44
N ASP A 27 1.13 19.61 -1.26
CA ASP A 27 1.30 20.79 -2.13
C ASP A 27 1.69 20.42 -3.57
N ARG A 28 2.30 19.24 -3.77
CA ARG A 28 2.75 18.76 -5.07
C ARG A 28 1.97 17.55 -5.56
N PHE A 29 1.65 16.62 -4.68
CA PHE A 29 1.04 15.35 -5.04
C PHE A 29 -0.35 15.20 -4.42
N ASP A 30 -1.27 14.76 -5.26
CA ASP A 30 -2.61 14.36 -4.86
C ASP A 30 -2.73 12.87 -5.17
N LEU A 31 -2.27 12.04 -4.22
CA LEU A 31 -2.26 10.59 -4.37
C LEU A 31 -3.70 10.07 -4.44
N LYS A 32 -4.04 9.41 -5.54
CA LYS A 32 -5.38 8.92 -5.86
C LYS A 32 -5.54 7.42 -5.73
N LEU A 33 -4.46 6.66 -5.88
CA LEU A 33 -4.45 5.20 -5.85
C LEU A 33 -3.02 4.70 -5.68
N THR A 34 -2.86 3.63 -4.90
CA THR A 34 -1.63 2.83 -4.89
C THR A 34 -1.93 1.43 -5.44
N VAL A 35 -1.09 0.93 -6.34
CA VAL A 35 -1.16 -0.42 -6.90
C VAL A 35 0.10 -1.18 -6.49
N CYS A 36 -0.07 -2.29 -5.80
CA CYS A 36 1.04 -3.16 -5.42
C CYS A 36 1.28 -4.20 -6.51
N SER A 37 2.51 -4.29 -6.99
CA SER A 37 2.93 -5.24 -8.03
C SER A 37 4.08 -6.13 -7.53
N THR A 38 4.41 -7.15 -8.32
CA THR A 38 5.56 -8.06 -8.14
C THR A 38 5.47 -9.00 -6.92
N THR A 39 5.45 -10.32 -7.16
CA THR A 39 5.43 -11.36 -6.11
C THR A 39 4.30 -11.11 -5.10
N ASN A 40 4.43 -11.49 -3.82
CA ASN A 40 3.37 -11.38 -2.78
C ASN A 40 2.81 -9.94 -2.61
N THR A 41 1.87 -9.57 -3.48
CA THR A 41 1.23 -8.25 -3.52
C THR A 41 0.33 -8.01 -2.32
N THR A 42 -0.13 -9.06 -1.62
CA THR A 42 -0.90 -8.94 -0.38
C THR A 42 -0.04 -8.31 0.72
N ALA A 43 1.16 -8.87 0.94
CA ALA A 43 2.10 -8.36 1.93
C ALA A 43 2.54 -6.92 1.60
N ARG A 44 2.76 -6.61 0.33
CA ARG A 44 3.07 -5.24 -0.11
C ARG A 44 1.93 -4.27 0.16
N ALA A 45 0.68 -4.67 -0.13
CA ALA A 45 -0.50 -3.88 0.17
C ALA A 45 -0.66 -3.61 1.66
N GLN A 46 -0.33 -4.57 2.53
CA GLN A 46 -0.34 -4.37 3.98
C GLN A 46 0.68 -3.31 4.42
N ILE A 47 1.87 -3.28 3.80
CA ILE A 47 2.88 -2.24 4.05
C ILE A 47 2.34 -0.87 3.65
N VAL A 48 1.81 -0.73 2.42
CA VAL A 48 1.22 0.53 1.95
C VAL A 48 0.12 0.99 2.88
N ALA A 49 -0.80 0.09 3.25
CA ALA A 49 -1.93 0.45 4.07
C ALA A 49 -1.52 0.88 5.48
N LYS A 50 -0.49 0.25 6.07
CA LYS A 50 0.10 0.68 7.34
C LYS A 50 0.64 2.11 7.27
N ILE A 51 1.33 2.43 6.18
CA ILE A 51 1.88 3.77 5.96
C ILE A 51 0.74 4.78 5.79
N LEU A 52 -0.25 4.49 4.92
CA LEU A 52 -1.41 5.37 4.71
C LEU A 52 -2.19 5.64 6.01
N SER A 53 -2.39 4.61 6.83
CA SER A 53 -3.03 4.73 8.15
C SER A 53 -2.26 5.66 9.08
N SER A 54 -0.93 5.58 9.08
CA SER A 54 -0.07 6.45 9.88
C SER A 54 -0.17 7.92 9.44
N PHE A 55 -0.47 8.18 8.17
CA PHE A 55 -0.75 9.51 7.61
C PHE A 55 -2.25 9.87 7.62
N LYS A 56 -3.14 9.01 8.16
CA LYS A 56 -4.61 9.16 8.16
C LYS A 56 -5.22 9.34 6.77
N ARG A 57 -4.61 8.74 5.73
CA ARG A 57 -5.06 8.81 4.32
C ARG A 57 -5.90 7.60 3.92
N PHE A 58 -6.98 7.36 4.67
CA PHE A 58 -7.93 6.28 4.39
C PHE A 58 -8.73 6.49 3.10
N ASP A 59 -8.74 7.72 2.58
CA ASP A 59 -9.35 8.10 1.31
C ASP A 59 -8.59 7.58 0.08
N VAL A 60 -7.34 7.15 0.24
CA VAL A 60 -6.52 6.61 -0.86
C VAL A 60 -6.71 5.09 -0.91
N PRO A 61 -7.26 4.55 -2.00
CA PRO A 61 -7.37 3.12 -2.13
C PRO A 61 -6.02 2.42 -2.32
N THR A 62 -5.90 1.23 -1.75
CA THR A 62 -4.78 0.30 -1.95
C THR A 62 -5.22 -0.89 -2.77
N SER A 63 -4.60 -1.13 -3.92
CA SER A 63 -4.89 -2.28 -4.78
C SER A 63 -3.84 -3.36 -4.63
N ILE A 64 -4.29 -4.59 -4.38
CA ILE A 64 -3.52 -5.82 -4.44
C ILE A 64 -3.49 -6.26 -5.91
N GLY A 65 -2.33 -6.17 -6.55
CA GLY A 65 -2.12 -6.63 -7.93
C GLY A 65 -2.01 -8.15 -8.03
N ARG A 66 -1.64 -8.64 -9.21
CA ARG A 66 -1.50 -10.07 -9.50
C ARG A 66 -0.32 -10.68 -8.73
N ALA A 67 -0.41 -11.99 -8.46
CA ALA A 67 0.54 -12.82 -7.67
C ALA A 67 0.51 -12.64 -6.13
N PRO A 68 -0.67 -12.62 -5.47
CA PRO A 68 -0.81 -12.27 -4.06
C PRO A 68 -0.10 -13.18 -3.04
N GLN A 69 0.45 -14.33 -3.43
CA GLN A 69 0.97 -15.35 -2.53
C GLN A 69 2.36 -15.89 -2.92
N ASP A 70 3.06 -15.27 -3.88
CA ASP A 70 4.36 -15.78 -4.33
C ASP A 70 5.45 -15.65 -3.25
N ALA A 71 6.19 -16.73 -3.01
CA ALA A 71 7.24 -16.76 -2.00
C ALA A 71 8.45 -15.91 -2.44
N TYR A 72 8.55 -14.70 -1.92
CA TYR A 72 9.68 -13.80 -2.08
C TYR A 72 9.92 -13.03 -0.77
N ALA A 73 11.18 -12.70 -0.48
CA ALA A 73 11.50 -11.97 0.73
C ALA A 73 11.00 -10.53 0.66
N ILE A 74 10.12 -10.17 1.59
CA ILE A 74 9.63 -8.79 1.79
C ILE A 74 10.10 -8.37 3.17
N PHE A 75 11.32 -7.81 3.24
CA PHE A 75 11.99 -7.51 4.51
C PHE A 75 11.26 -6.47 5.36
N GLU A 76 10.49 -5.58 4.72
CA GLU A 76 9.69 -4.61 5.46
C GLU A 76 8.37 -5.19 5.98
N TYR A 77 7.94 -6.36 5.49
CA TYR A 77 6.66 -6.94 5.88
C TYR A 77 6.61 -7.23 7.38
N GLU A 78 7.70 -7.70 7.98
CA GLU A 78 7.75 -7.92 9.43
C GLU A 78 7.45 -6.65 10.26
N ARG A 79 7.71 -5.47 9.68
CA ARG A 79 7.44 -4.17 10.33
C ARG A 79 5.98 -3.77 10.30
N THR A 80 5.13 -4.43 9.50
CA THR A 80 3.68 -4.17 9.52
C THR A 80 3.05 -4.68 10.82
N GLY A 81 3.71 -5.59 11.53
CA GLY A 81 3.23 -6.17 12.78
C GLY A 81 1.88 -6.84 12.60
N ASP A 82 0.89 -6.40 13.38
CA ASP A 82 -0.50 -6.88 13.40
C ASP A 82 -1.42 -6.15 12.40
N TYR A 83 -0.88 -5.29 11.53
CA TYR A 83 -1.68 -4.52 10.58
C TYR A 83 -2.15 -5.39 9.39
N SER A 84 -3.28 -6.07 9.60
CA SER A 84 -3.96 -6.86 8.59
C SER A 84 -4.77 -5.98 7.63
N LEU A 85 -5.09 -6.48 6.44
CA LEU A 85 -6.00 -5.80 5.51
C LEU A 85 -7.41 -5.63 6.09
N GLU A 86 -7.85 -6.56 6.94
CA GLU A 86 -9.09 -6.42 7.71
C GLU A 86 -9.03 -5.19 8.63
N LYS A 87 -7.90 -4.97 9.30
CA LYS A 87 -7.69 -3.78 10.12
C LYS A 87 -7.73 -2.49 9.29
N VAL A 88 -7.22 -2.51 8.06
CA VAL A 88 -7.30 -1.38 7.12
C VAL A 88 -8.75 -1.02 6.85
N GLN A 89 -9.58 -2.00 6.51
CA GLN A 89 -11.00 -1.81 6.21
C GLN A 89 -11.74 -1.30 7.46
N ASN A 90 -11.46 -1.87 8.64
CA ASN A 90 -12.04 -1.42 9.91
C ASN A 90 -11.65 0.03 10.28
N ASP A 91 -10.44 0.45 9.91
CA ASP A 91 -9.97 1.83 10.09
C ASP A 91 -10.54 2.78 9.01
N GLY A 92 -11.39 2.29 8.10
CA GLY A 92 -12.07 3.06 7.04
C GLY A 92 -11.31 3.15 5.72
N GLY A 93 -10.22 2.39 5.56
CA GLY A 93 -9.44 2.34 4.33
C GLY A 93 -10.12 1.51 3.23
N ILE A 94 -9.78 1.82 1.98
CA ILE A 94 -10.35 1.16 0.79
C ILE A 94 -9.32 0.19 0.22
N VAL A 95 -9.70 -1.08 0.05
CA VAL A 95 -8.82 -2.12 -0.52
C VAL A 95 -9.47 -2.75 -1.75
N PHE A 96 -8.71 -2.84 -2.82
CA PHE A 96 -9.09 -3.55 -4.05
C PHE A 96 -8.20 -4.78 -4.25
N PHE A 97 -8.74 -5.83 -4.86
CA PHE A 97 -8.02 -7.02 -5.30
C PHE A 97 -8.29 -7.26 -6.78
N ASP A 98 -7.24 -7.25 -7.60
CA ASP A 98 -7.31 -7.38 -9.08
C ASP A 98 -8.42 -6.51 -9.71
N GLY A 99 -8.54 -5.27 -9.23
CA GLY A 99 -9.53 -4.30 -9.71
C GLY A 99 -10.95 -4.47 -9.16
N GLN A 100 -11.19 -5.39 -8.23
CA GLN A 100 -12.48 -5.58 -7.55
C GLN A 100 -12.42 -5.15 -6.09
N HIS A 101 -13.50 -4.57 -5.57
CA HIS A 101 -13.55 -4.15 -4.17
C HIS A 101 -13.59 -5.39 -3.27
N VAL A 102 -12.72 -5.44 -2.26
CA VAL A 102 -12.71 -6.56 -1.29
C VAL A 102 -13.74 -6.24 -0.20
N HIS A 103 -14.71 -7.13 -0.02
CA HIS A 103 -15.73 -7.05 1.03
C HIS A 103 -15.23 -7.58 2.37
#